data_AF-A0A2S6HCT7-F1
#
_entry.id   AF-A0A2S6HCT7-F1
#
_cell.length_a   1.000
_cell.length_b   1.000
_cell.length_c   1.000
_cell.angle_alpha   90.00
_cell.angle_beta   90.00
_cell.angle_gamma   90.00
#
_symmetry.space_group_name_H-M   'P 1'
#
loop_
_entity.id
_entity.type
_entity.pdbx_description
1 polymer ?
#
loop_
_entity_poly.entity_id
_entity_poly.type
_entity_poly.pdbx_seq_one_letter_code
_entity_poly.pdbx_strand_id
1 'polypeptide(L)'
;MNIRITASLLVAIMALSGSAVANPAFLPEDPQRPVDKIGHDLNIRPEQFTACFRKVSPAPQGTRPTAERVHSNKAILLSCLQKANANIANDRLDEVMDRYRPGGREAQLPMNE
;
A
#
# COMPACT_ATOMS: atom_id res chain seq x y z
N MET A 1 33.89 -5.37 -59.13
CA MET A 1 34.74 -6.14 -58.20
C MET A 1 35.19 -5.21 -57.08
N ASN A 2 35.09 -5.69 -55.83
CA ASN A 2 35.61 -5.13 -54.56
C ASN A 2 34.57 -4.45 -53.64
N ILE A 3 34.02 -5.31 -52.77
CA ILE A 3 33.36 -5.01 -51.51
C ILE A 3 34.36 -4.38 -50.54
N ARG A 4 33.98 -3.29 -49.86
CA ARG A 4 34.63 -2.86 -48.60
C ARG A 4 33.55 -2.61 -47.55
N ILE A 5 33.41 -3.60 -46.67
CA ILE A 5 32.65 -3.51 -45.42
C ILE A 5 33.54 -2.76 -44.43
N THR A 6 33.14 -1.56 -44.03
CA THR A 6 33.69 -0.92 -42.83
C THR A 6 32.56 -0.78 -41.82
N ALA A 7 32.49 -1.75 -40.93
CA ALA A 7 31.76 -1.66 -39.68
C ALA A 7 32.42 -0.60 -38.80
N SER A 8 31.65 0.35 -38.28
CA SER A 8 32.05 1.15 -37.11
C SER A 8 30.80 1.49 -36.32
N LEU A 9 30.52 0.56 -35.42
CA LEU A 9 29.55 0.63 -34.35
C LEU A 9 30.06 1.65 -33.32
N LEU A 10 29.39 2.79 -33.17
CA LEU A 10 29.60 3.70 -32.04
C LEU A 10 28.23 4.05 -31.45
N VAL A 11 27.75 3.16 -30.59
CA VAL A 11 26.59 3.42 -29.73
C VAL A 11 27.12 4.08 -28.46
N ALA A 12 27.03 5.40 -28.39
CA ALA A 12 27.29 6.15 -27.17
C ALA A 12 26.08 6.00 -26.24
N ILE A 13 26.15 5.05 -25.31
CA ILE A 13 25.13 4.87 -24.27
C ILE A 13 25.39 5.92 -23.18
N MET A 14 24.62 7.02 -23.21
CA MET A 14 24.48 7.91 -22.05
C MET A 14 23.76 7.12 -20.94
N ALA A 15 24.50 6.72 -19.91
CA ALA A 15 23.91 6.22 -18.68
C ALA A 15 23.34 7.41 -17.88
N LEU A 16 22.05 7.69 -18.07
CA LEU A 16 21.27 8.51 -17.14
C LEU A 16 21.11 7.70 -15.85
N SER A 17 21.94 7.99 -14.85
CA SER A 17 21.77 7.51 -13.49
C SER A 17 20.55 8.19 -12.87
N GLY A 18 19.36 7.62 -13.10
CA GLY A 18 18.14 8.02 -12.41
C GLY A 18 18.24 7.63 -10.94
N SER A 19 18.41 8.61 -10.06
CA SER A 19 18.29 8.42 -8.62
C SER A 19 16.90 7.88 -8.31
N ALA A 20 16.80 6.61 -7.90
CA ALA A 20 15.60 6.06 -7.33
C ALA A 20 15.35 6.76 -5.98
N VAL A 21 14.51 7.80 -6.00
CA VAL A 21 13.95 8.35 -4.77
C VAL A 21 13.04 7.26 -4.21
N ALA A 22 13.51 6.56 -3.17
CA ALA A 22 12.68 5.63 -2.43
C ALA A 22 11.53 6.45 -1.81
N ASN A 23 10.31 6.26 -2.31
CA ASN A 23 9.13 6.82 -1.67
C ASN A 23 9.09 6.31 -0.22
N PRO A 24 8.86 7.19 0.77
CA PRO A 24 8.84 6.77 2.16
C PRO A 24 7.79 5.69 2.37
N ALA A 25 8.12 4.71 3.22
CA ALA A 25 7.19 3.72 3.71
C ALA A 25 5.89 4.42 4.15
N PHE A 26 4.74 3.85 3.75
CA PHE A 26 3.38 4.24 4.14
C PHE A 26 3.36 5.02 5.46
N LEU A 27 3.38 6.34 5.38
CA LEU A 27 3.31 7.18 6.57
C LEU A 27 1.90 7.04 7.17
N PRO A 28 1.73 7.32 8.47
CA PRO A 28 0.40 7.42 9.06
C PRO A 28 -0.50 8.45 8.35
N GLU A 29 0.11 9.34 7.57
CA GLU A 29 -0.49 10.28 6.63
C GLU A 29 -0.02 9.96 5.22
N ASP A 30 -0.29 8.75 4.72
CA ASP A 30 -0.10 8.46 3.30
C ASP A 30 -1.12 9.31 2.50
N PRO A 31 -0.66 10.33 1.74
CA PRO A 31 -1.56 11.17 0.95
C PRO A 31 -2.29 10.39 -0.15
N GLN A 32 -1.87 9.15 -0.45
CA GLN A 32 -2.55 8.28 -1.41
C GLN A 32 -3.72 7.50 -0.82
N ARG A 33 -3.90 7.47 0.51
CA ARG A 33 -5.05 6.78 1.09
C ARG A 33 -6.29 7.67 1.04
N PRO A 34 -7.38 7.23 0.38
CA PRO A 34 -8.62 8.00 0.32
C PRO A 34 -9.41 7.86 1.64
N VAL A 35 -8.89 8.47 2.71
CA VAL A 35 -9.47 8.39 4.07
C VAL A 35 -10.92 8.86 4.13
N ASP A 36 -11.29 9.83 3.29
CA ASP A 36 -12.67 10.30 3.18
C ASP A 36 -13.61 9.21 2.66
N LYS A 37 -13.17 8.47 1.65
CA LYS A 37 -13.94 7.35 1.07
C LYS A 37 -14.04 6.18 2.03
N ILE A 38 -12.93 5.86 2.71
CA ILE A 38 -12.91 4.80 3.73
C ILE A 38 -13.82 5.15 4.91
N GLY A 39 -13.74 6.38 5.40
CA GLY A 39 -14.60 6.87 6.47
C GLY A 39 -16.08 6.78 6.10
N HIS A 40 -16.43 7.26 4.90
CA HIS A 40 -17.78 7.14 4.35
C HIS A 40 -18.27 5.69 4.30
N ASP A 41 -17.48 4.77 3.73
CA ASP A 41 -17.90 3.37 3.55
C ASP A 41 -17.97 2.57 4.86
N LEU A 42 -17.27 3.03 5.91
CA LEU A 42 -17.33 2.50 7.27
C LEU A 42 -18.32 3.26 8.17
N ASN A 43 -18.98 4.30 7.65
CA ASN A 43 -19.88 5.18 8.40
C ASN A 43 -19.21 5.77 9.67
N ILE A 44 -18.02 6.34 9.50
CA ILE A 44 -17.24 7.05 10.53
C ILE A 44 -16.61 8.31 9.94
N ARG A 45 -16.15 9.22 10.80
CA ARG A 45 -15.41 10.40 10.33
C ARG A 45 -13.99 10.04 9.87
N PRO A 46 -13.45 10.70 8.84
CA PRO A 46 -12.09 10.41 8.32
C PRO A 46 -11.00 10.54 9.39
N GLU A 47 -11.15 11.46 10.35
CA GLU A 47 -10.19 11.67 11.44
C GLU A 47 -10.22 10.50 12.43
N GLN A 48 -11.37 9.86 12.64
CA GLN A 48 -11.49 8.68 13.49
C GLN A 48 -10.75 7.50 12.85
N PHE A 49 -10.90 7.31 11.55
CA PHE A 49 -10.14 6.30 10.81
C PHE A 49 -8.64 6.57 10.93
N THR A 50 -8.20 7.80 10.64
CA THR A 50 -6.78 8.19 10.71
C THR A 50 -6.19 7.96 12.11
N ALA A 51 -6.91 8.34 13.17
CA ALA A 51 -6.49 8.13 14.55
C ALA A 51 -6.35 6.64 14.92
N CYS A 52 -7.24 5.78 14.41
CA CYS A 52 -7.13 4.34 14.59
C CYS A 52 -6.01 3.73 13.77
N PHE A 53 -5.84 4.18 12.53
CA PHE A 53 -4.81 3.67 11.63
C PHE A 53 -3.40 4.00 12.10
N ARG A 54 -3.18 5.14 12.77
CA ARG A 54 -1.88 5.48 13.39
C ARG A 54 -1.34 4.43 14.38
N LYS A 55 -2.21 3.52 14.86
CA LYS A 55 -1.84 2.46 15.81
C LYS A 55 -1.42 1.16 15.15
N VAL A 56 -1.62 1.02 13.84
CA VAL A 56 -1.20 -0.18 13.09
C VAL A 56 0.19 0.02 12.51
N SER A 57 0.87 -1.09 12.24
CA SER A 57 2.20 -1.11 11.61
C SER A 57 2.12 -1.86 10.27
N PRO A 58 1.68 -1.19 9.18
CA PRO A 58 1.53 -1.83 7.88
C PRO A 58 2.90 -2.24 7.31
N ALA A 59 2.90 -3.24 6.42
CA ALA A 59 4.10 -3.56 5.64
C ALA A 59 4.52 -2.35 4.77
N PRO A 60 5.83 -2.13 4.57
CA PRO A 60 6.34 -1.13 3.63
C PRO A 60 5.68 -1.25 2.25
N GLN A 61 5.53 -0.12 1.55
CA GLN A 61 4.98 -0.13 0.20
C GLN A 61 5.77 -1.08 -0.72
N GLY A 62 5.06 -1.85 -1.54
CA GLY A 62 5.67 -2.83 -2.45
C GLY A 62 6.14 -4.12 -1.78
N THR A 63 5.93 -4.29 -0.48
CA THR A 63 6.21 -5.55 0.24
C THR A 63 4.92 -6.19 0.74
N ARG A 64 4.92 -7.53 0.83
CA ARG A 64 3.80 -8.29 1.41
C ARG A 64 3.99 -8.43 2.92
N PRO A 65 2.92 -8.33 3.72
CA PRO A 65 3.00 -8.52 5.17
C PRO A 65 3.25 -9.99 5.54
N THR A 66 3.63 -10.25 6.79
CA THR A 66 3.52 -11.59 7.39
C THR A 66 2.07 -11.83 7.86
N ALA A 67 1.66 -13.09 7.99
CA ALA A 67 0.32 -13.44 8.48
C ALA A 67 0.04 -12.85 9.88
N GLU A 68 1.03 -12.93 10.77
CA GLU A 68 0.97 -12.33 12.12
C GLU A 68 0.76 -10.81 12.06
N ARG A 69 1.42 -10.12 11.13
CA ARG A 69 1.25 -8.66 10.96
C ARG A 69 -0.13 -8.31 10.43
N VAL A 70 -0.69 -9.10 9.50
CA VAL A 70 -2.07 -8.91 9.02
C VAL A 70 -3.04 -9.04 10.19
N HIS A 71 -2.94 -10.15 10.94
CA HIS A 71 -3.85 -10.44 12.05
C HIS A 71 -3.76 -9.37 13.16
N SER A 72 -2.55 -9.03 13.61
CA SER A 72 -2.35 -8.04 14.67
C SER A 72 -2.85 -6.64 14.27
N ASN A 73 -2.51 -6.17 13.07
CA ASN A 73 -2.99 -4.87 12.59
C ASN A 73 -4.51 -4.85 12.46
N LYS A 74 -5.11 -5.94 11.96
CA LYS A 74 -6.57 -6.06 11.84
C LYS A 74 -7.26 -5.99 13.20
N ALA A 75 -6.75 -6.73 14.19
CA ALA A 75 -7.29 -6.72 15.54
C ALA A 75 -7.24 -5.31 16.17
N ILE A 76 -6.10 -4.63 16.04
CA ILE A 76 -5.92 -3.25 16.52
C ILE A 76 -6.89 -2.29 15.84
N LEU A 77 -6.96 -2.35 14.51
CA LEU A 77 -7.78 -1.44 13.72
C LEU A 77 -9.27 -1.65 14.01
N LEU A 78 -9.74 -2.89 13.93
CA LEU A 78 -11.15 -3.24 14.16
C LEU A 78 -11.62 -2.82 15.55
N SER A 79 -10.85 -3.18 16.59
CA SER A 79 -11.19 -2.81 17.97
C SER A 79 -11.25 -1.29 18.17
N CYS A 80 -10.37 -0.54 17.51
CA CYS A 80 -10.39 0.91 17.59
C CYS A 80 -11.61 1.51 16.85
N LEU A 81 -11.88 1.05 15.64
CA LEU A 81 -12.98 1.56 14.81
C LEU A 81 -14.35 1.25 15.41
N GLN A 82 -14.49 0.12 16.10
CA GLN A 82 -15.74 -0.25 16.80
C GLN A 82 -16.12 0.73 17.92
N LYS A 83 -15.17 1.54 18.43
CA LYS A 83 -15.48 2.64 19.36
C LYS A 83 -16.20 3.80 18.68
N ALA A 84 -16.00 3.98 17.37
CA ALA A 84 -16.70 4.97 16.56
C ALA A 84 -17.99 4.42 15.95
N ASN A 85 -17.98 3.15 15.52
CA ASN A 85 -19.14 2.46 15.00
C ASN A 85 -19.06 0.96 15.34
N ALA A 86 -19.80 0.53 16.36
CA ALA A 86 -19.78 -0.85 16.86
C ALA A 86 -20.27 -1.89 15.84
N ASN A 87 -20.96 -1.47 14.79
CA ASN A 87 -21.48 -2.37 13.74
C ASN A 87 -20.43 -2.71 12.68
N ILE A 88 -19.21 -2.15 12.75
CA ILE A 88 -18.13 -2.53 11.85
C ILE A 88 -17.72 -3.98 12.18
N ALA A 89 -18.07 -4.89 11.27
CA ALA A 89 -17.66 -6.28 11.32
C ALA A 89 -16.32 -6.52 10.60
N ASN A 90 -15.74 -7.68 10.87
CA ASN A 90 -14.47 -8.13 10.30
C ASN A 90 -14.49 -8.10 8.76
N ASP A 91 -15.50 -8.74 8.16
CA ASP A 91 -15.65 -8.85 6.70
C ASP A 91 -15.87 -7.48 6.04
N ARG A 92 -16.62 -6.59 6.71
CA ARG A 92 -16.84 -5.23 6.21
C ARG A 92 -15.55 -4.41 6.21
N LEU A 93 -14.73 -4.56 7.25
CA LEU A 93 -13.43 -3.91 7.31
C LEU A 93 -12.53 -4.41 6.18
N ASP A 94 -12.46 -5.71 5.94
CA ASP A 94 -11.65 -6.28 4.85
C ASP A 94 -12.12 -5.78 3.48
N GLU A 95 -13.43 -5.83 3.21
CA GLU A 95 -14.00 -5.39 1.94
C GLU A 95 -13.61 -3.93 1.62
N VAL A 96 -13.73 -3.04 2.60
CA VAL A 96 -13.39 -1.63 2.43
C VAL A 96 -11.88 -1.44 2.29
N MET A 97 -11.07 -2.10 3.12
CA MET A 97 -9.62 -1.95 3.08
C MET A 97 -9.03 -2.51 1.77
N ASP A 98 -9.53 -3.64 1.28
CA ASP A 98 -9.17 -4.25 0.00
C ASP A 98 -9.43 -3.31 -1.17
N ARG A 99 -10.56 -2.60 -1.15
CA ARG A 99 -10.98 -1.68 -2.20
C ARG A 99 -10.03 -0.49 -2.37
N TYR A 100 -9.46 -0.01 -1.27
CA TYR A 100 -8.68 1.24 -1.24
C TYR A 100 -7.18 1.05 -1.02
N ARG A 101 -6.69 -0.18 -0.84
CA ARG A 101 -5.25 -0.45 -0.74
C ARG A 101 -4.60 -0.41 -2.12
N PRO A 102 -3.45 0.25 -2.29
CA PRO A 102 -2.64 0.10 -3.50
C PRO A 102 -2.25 -1.37 -3.71
N GLY A 103 -2.55 -1.93 -4.89
CA GLY A 103 -2.41 -3.35 -5.17
C GLY A 103 -3.60 -4.23 -4.74
N GLY A 104 -4.67 -3.61 -4.23
CA GLY A 104 -5.92 -4.29 -3.86
C GLY A 104 -5.74 -5.34 -2.76
N ARG A 105 -6.57 -6.39 -2.82
CA ARG A 105 -6.53 -7.54 -1.89
C ARG A 105 -5.20 -8.28 -1.90
N GLU A 106 -4.57 -8.44 -3.06
CA GLU A 106 -3.31 -9.18 -3.20
C GLU A 106 -2.19 -8.57 -2.35
N ALA A 107 -2.19 -7.25 -2.17
CA ALA A 107 -1.25 -6.55 -1.31
C ALA A 107 -1.47 -6.78 0.20
N GLN A 108 -2.56 -7.45 0.58
CA GLN A 108 -2.86 -7.86 1.95
C GLN A 108 -2.56 -9.33 2.21
N LEU A 109 -2.46 -10.14 1.15
CA LEU A 109 -2.14 -11.55 1.29
C LEU A 109 -0.73 -11.71 1.88
N PRO A 110 -0.59 -12.47 2.97
CA PRO A 110 0.70 -12.79 3.55
C PRO A 110 1.68 -13.38 2.52
N MET A 111 2.98 -13.23 2.74
CA MET A 111 4.01 -13.82 1.86
C MET A 111 3.92 -15.34 1.68
N ASN A 112 3.27 -16.04 2.61
CA ASN A 112 3.25 -17.51 2.68
C ASN A 112 1.84 -18.09 2.43
N GLU A 113 0.92 -17.28 1.91
CA GLU A 113 -0.44 -17.66 1.49
C GLU A 113 -0.65 -17.32 0.01
#